data_AF-N6ZE60-F1
#
_entry.id   AF-N6ZE60-F1
#
_cell.length_a   1.000
_cell.length_b   1.000
_cell.length_c   1.000
_cell.angle_alpha   90.00
_cell.angle_beta   90.00
_cell.angle_gamma   90.00
#
_symmetry.space_group_name_H-M   'P 1'
#
loop_
_entity.id
_entity.type
_entity.pdbx_description
1 polymer ?
#
loop_
_entity_poly.entity_id
_entity_poly.type
_entity_poly.pdbx_seq_one_letter_code
_entity_poly.pdbx_strand_id
1 'polypeptide(L)' 'MRGHGAGMEPAAGAVLRDGAWEWHPRTRHAVLRLTRSAYTADYEWCADGEPCKSLSALIASDGGVTELRACPIGDTAP' A
#
# COMPACT_ATOMS: atom_id res chain seq x y z
N MET A 1 -19.70 -3.01 5.71
CA MET A 1 -19.32 -3.56 7.03
C MET A 1 -18.07 -2.82 7.47
N ARG A 2 -18.15 -1.94 8.49
CA ARG A 2 -16.98 -1.24 9.05
C ARG A 2 -16.60 -1.99 10.33
N GLY A 3 -15.66 -2.90 10.22
CA GLY A 3 -15.24 -3.73 11.34
C GLY A 3 -14.38 -2.90 12.29
N HIS A 4 -14.90 -2.59 13.47
CA HIS A 4 -14.06 -2.46 14.63
C HIS A 4 -13.56 -3.88 14.91
N GLY A 5 -12.35 -4.22 14.45
CA GLY A 5 -11.70 -5.45 14.87
C GLY A 5 -11.80 -5.49 16.40
N ALA A 6 -12.49 -6.49 16.94
CA ALA A 6 -12.83 -6.55 18.35
C ALA A 6 -11.57 -6.36 19.21
N GLY A 7 -11.56 -5.32 20.05
CA GLY A 7 -10.52 -5.13 21.08
C GLY A 7 -9.27 -4.31 20.72
N MET A 8 -9.31 -3.43 19.73
CA MET A 8 -8.15 -2.62 19.32
C MET A 8 -8.36 -1.13 19.65
N GLU A 9 -7.76 -0.64 20.73
CA GLU A 9 -7.59 0.81 20.95
C GLU A 9 -6.95 1.44 19.70
N PRO A 10 -7.39 2.62 19.24
CA PRO A 10 -6.76 3.30 18.11
C PRO A 10 -5.26 3.47 18.34
N ALA A 11 -4.46 3.27 17.29
CA ALA A 11 -3.01 3.50 17.36
C ALA A 11 -2.72 4.93 17.84
N ALA A 12 -1.64 5.12 18.60
CA ALA A 12 -1.28 6.45 19.12
C ALA A 12 -1.17 7.47 17.97
N GLY A 13 -1.92 8.57 18.08
CA GLY A 13 -2.00 9.61 17.05
C GLY A 13 -2.98 9.33 15.92
N ALA A 14 -3.80 8.28 16.01
CA ALA A 14 -4.94 8.09 15.11
C ALA A 14 -5.99 9.19 15.32
N VAL A 15 -6.62 9.63 14.23
CA VAL A 15 -7.66 10.66 14.24
C VAL A 15 -8.96 10.08 13.70
N LEU A 16 -10.09 10.39 14.35
CA LEU A 16 -11.41 9.95 13.86
C LEU A 16 -11.88 10.90 12.76
N ARG A 17 -12.01 10.39 11.53
CA ARG A 17 -12.56 11.11 10.38
C ARG A 17 -13.65 10.28 9.71
N ASP A 18 -14.80 10.89 9.45
CA ASP A 18 -15.93 10.25 8.75
C ASP A 18 -16.31 8.86 9.30
N GLY A 19 -16.28 8.72 10.64
CA GLY A 19 -16.59 7.48 11.34
C GLY A 19 -15.55 6.36 11.19
N ALA A 20 -14.33 6.66 10.71
CA ALA A 20 -13.20 5.75 10.66
C ALA A 20 -11.97 6.36 11.36
N TRP A 21 -11.18 5.53 12.05
CA TRP A 21 -9.91 5.94 12.60
C TRP A 21 -8.84 5.92 11.51
N GLU A 22 -8.27 7.09 11.21
CA GLU A 22 -7.14 7.22 10.30
C GLU A 22 -5.83 7.28 11.10
N TRP A 23 -4.88 6.45 10.74
CA TRP A 23 -3.55 6.44 11.33
C TRP A 23 -2.48 6.43 10.25
N HIS A 24 -1.48 7.30 10.42
CA HIS A 24 -0.36 7.43 9.49
C HIS A 24 0.94 6.99 10.18
N PRO A 25 1.46 5.79 9.89
CA PRO A 25 2.79 5.39 10.33
C PRO A 25 3.79 6.31 9.65
N ARG A 26 4.36 7.27 10.39
CA ARG A 26 5.43 8.16 9.86
C ARG A 26 6.76 7.44 9.67
N THR A 27 6.73 6.12 9.52
CA THR A 27 7.91 5.27 9.33
C THR A 27 8.36 5.33 7.88
N ARG A 28 9.68 5.38 7.68
CA ARG A 28 10.28 5.27 6.36
C ARG A 28 10.74 3.84 6.16
N HIS A 29 10.41 3.26 5.01
CA HIS A 29 10.84 1.91 4.63
C HIS A 29 11.85 2.02 3.49
N ALA A 30 13.04 1.43 3.68
CA ALA A 30 14.02 1.31 2.59
C ALA A 30 13.55 0.35 1.50
N VAL A 31 12.79 -0.68 1.89
CA VAL A 31 12.14 -1.66 1.02
C VAL A 31 10.75 -1.93 1.55
N LEU A 32 9.76 -1.89 0.68
CA LEU A 32 8.40 -2.36 0.97
C LEU A 32 8.20 -3.71 0.29
N ARG A 33 7.85 -4.73 1.07
CA ARG A 33 7.63 -6.10 0.58
C ARG A 33 6.14 -6.38 0.52
N LEU A 34 5.60 -6.44 -0.69
CA LEU A 34 4.19 -6.68 -0.97
C LEU A 34 3.98 -8.15 -1.35
N THR A 35 3.49 -8.94 -0.41
CA THR A 35 3.15 -10.35 -0.67
C THR A 35 1.86 -10.43 -1.48
N ARG A 36 1.93 -11.04 -2.66
CA ARG A 36 0.80 -11.12 -3.59
C ARG A 36 0.26 -12.54 -3.64
N SER A 37 -1.06 -12.68 -3.57
CA SER A 37 -1.73 -13.97 -3.56
C SER A 37 -2.75 -14.05 -4.69
N ALA A 38 -2.88 -15.21 -5.32
CA ALA A 38 -3.96 -15.49 -6.26
C ALA A 38 -5.33 -15.64 -5.58
N TYR A 39 -5.37 -15.73 -4.24
CA TYR A 39 -6.59 -15.94 -3.47
C TYR A 39 -7.20 -14.64 -2.92
N THR A 40 -6.52 -13.50 -3.08
CA THR A 40 -7.01 -12.19 -2.65
C THR A 40 -6.89 -11.19 -3.79
N ALA A 41 -7.55 -10.04 -3.68
CA ALA A 41 -7.34 -8.94 -4.63
C ALA A 41 -5.86 -8.53 -4.65
N ASP A 42 -5.40 -8.11 -5.83
CA ASP A 42 -4.04 -7.60 -6.05
C ASP A 42 -3.87 -6.18 -5.50
N TYR A 43 -2.63 -5.69 -5.42
CA TYR A 43 -2.37 -4.29 -5.11
C TYR A 43 -2.69 -3.39 -6.30
N GLU A 44 -3.09 -2.15 -6.02
CA GLU A 44 -3.31 -1.12 -7.02
C GLU A 44 -2.18 -0.08 -7.00
N TRP A 45 -1.79 0.37 -8.18
CA TRP A 45 -0.87 1.47 -8.39
C TRP A 45 -1.66 2.69 -8.87
N CYS A 46 -1.66 3.74 -8.05
CA CYS A 46 -2.33 5.00 -8.32
C CYS A 46 -1.27 6.10 -8.44
N ALA A 47 -1.11 6.65 -9.65
CA ALA A 47 -0.29 7.83 -9.89
C ALA A 47 -1.19 9.06 -10.00
N ASP A 48 -0.68 10.23 -9.62
CA ASP A 48 -1.44 11.47 -9.68
C ASP A 48 -1.97 11.73 -11.10
N GLY A 49 -3.28 11.95 -11.20
CA GLY A 49 -3.97 12.24 -12.47
C GLY A 49 -4.33 11.02 -13.34
N GLU A 50 -3.92 9.80 -12.95
CA GLU A 50 -4.17 8.58 -13.71
C GLU A 50 -5.15 7.64 -12.97
N PRO A 51 -5.97 6.86 -13.68
CA PRO A 51 -6.76 5.80 -13.05
C PRO A 51 -5.82 4.75 -12.45
N CYS A 52 -6.18 4.24 -11.27
CA CYS A 52 -5.45 3.17 -10.61
C CYS A 52 -5.42 1.91 -11.50
N LYS A 53 -4.28 1.23 -11.54
CA LYS A 53 -4.08 0.00 -12.31
C LYS A 53 -3.67 -1.12 -11.37
N SER A 54 -4.07 -2.37 -11.65
CA SER A 54 -3.56 -3.50 -10.88
C SER A 54 -2.05 -3.62 -11.07
N LEU A 55 -1.34 -4.05 -10.03
CA LEU A 55 0.11 -4.21 -10.11
C LEU A 55 0.50 -5.27 -11.15
N SER A 56 -0.36 -6.29 -11.34
CA SER A 56 -0.26 -7.31 -12.38
C SER A 56 -0.31 -6.77 -13.81
N ALA A 57 -0.94 -5.61 -14.05
CA ALA A 57 -0.94 -4.95 -15.36
C ALA A 57 0.39 -4.23 -15.65
N LEU A 58 1.17 -3.91 -14.61
CA LEU A 58 2.45 -3.22 -14.73
C LEU A 58 3.63 -4.20 -14.70
N ILE A 59 3.55 -5.20 -13.82
CA ILE A 59 4.59 -6.20 -13.61
C ILE A 59 3.96 -7.58 -13.38
N ALA A 60 4.50 -8.59 -14.07
CA ALA A 60 4.09 -9.97 -13.87
C ALA A 60 4.31 -10.39 -12.41
N SER A 61 3.36 -11.13 -11.85
CA SER A 61 3.51 -11.76 -10.54
C SER A 61 4.13 -13.13 -10.69
N ASP A 62 5.14 -13.44 -9.89
CA ASP A 62 5.66 -14.80 -9.71
C ASP A 62 4.95 -15.57 -8.59
N GLY A 63 3.84 -15.00 -8.06
CA GLY A 63 3.10 -15.57 -6.93
C GLY A 63 3.79 -15.37 -5.58
N GLY A 64 4.85 -14.57 -5.52
CA GLY A 64 5.66 -14.33 -4.33
C GLY A 64 5.52 -12.91 -3.77
N VAL A 65 6.66 -12.26 -3.57
CA VAL A 65 6.77 -10.95 -2.94
C VAL A 65 7.30 -9.96 -3.98
N THR A 66 6.53 -8.90 -4.24
CA THR A 66 7.06 -7.75 -4.99
C THR A 66 7.78 -6.80 -4.02
N GLU A 67 9.03 -6.48 -4.33
CA GLU A 67 9.78 -5.46 -3.60
C GLU A 67 9.65 -4.10 -4.28
N LEU A 68 9.29 -3.08 -3.50
CA LEU A 68 9.33 -1.68 -3.92
C LEU A 68 10.45 -0.96 -3.18
N ARG A 69 11.20 -0.15 -3.93
CA ARG A 69 12.30 0.69 -3.44
C ARG A 69 12.13 2.08 -4.00
N ALA A 70 12.53 3.09 -3.24
CA ALA A 70 12.61 4.44 -3.77
C ALA A 70 13.67 4.48 -4.88
N CYS A 71 13.36 5.14 -6.00
CA CYS A 71 14.37 5.42 -7.01
C CYS A 71 15.49 6.27 -6.40
N PRO A 72 16.75 6.05 -6.79
CA PRO A 72 17.81 6.98 -6.45
C PRO A 72 17.45 8.38 -6.98
N ILE A 73 17.73 9.42 -6.21
CA ILE A 73 17.51 10.81 -6.62
C ILE A 73 18.50 11.09 -7.76
N GLY A 74 18.06 10.89 -9.01
CA GLY A 74 18.90 10.99 -10.21
C GLY A 74 18.42 10.18 -11.41
N ASP A 75 17.63 9.11 -11.20
CA ASP A 75 17.06 8.33 -12.31
C ASP A 75 15.76 8.96 -12.80
N THR A 76 15.88 10.01 -13.61
CA THR A 76 14.86 10.32 -14.61
C THR A 76 14.97 9.24 -15.69
N ALA A 77 14.10 8.23 -15.67
CA ALA A 77 14.02 7.26 -16.74
C ALA A 77 13.70 7.97 -18.08
N PRO A 78 14.33 7.57 -19.21
CA PRO A 78 14.04 8.12 -20.53
C PRO A 78 12.65 7.73 -21.06
#